data_AF-A0A7Y2HLR1-F1
#
_entry.id   AF-A0A7Y2HLR1-F1
#
_cell.length_a   1.000
_cell.length_b   1.000
_cell.length_c   1.000
_cell.angle_alpha   90.00
_cell.angle_beta   90.00
_cell.angle_gamma   90.00
#
_symmetry.space_group_name_H-M   'P 1'
#
loop_
_entity.id
_entity.type
_entity.pdbx_description
1 polymer ?
#
loop_
_entity_poly.entity_id
_entity_poly.type
_entity_poly.pdbx_seq_one_letter_code
_entity_poly.pdbx_strand_id
1 'polypeptide(L)'
;MRGTSTRPRARRRLAAATRAAVLLTAPAWFGCSDATGPDLGRVPIEPPALYRSYWTAVEACSGLTGVFEEIRWFVVHEFGDGSGILGQWNERREITVRSDVWLDGDVVRHEILHDLLRGDRDHDRREWVFCGLDRGVPEGTASSS
;
A
#
# COMPACT_ATOMS: atom_id res chain seq x y z
N MET A 1 -44.65 -41.84 -54.17
CA MET A 1 -44.57 -40.68 -55.09
C MET A 1 -43.15 -40.60 -55.64
N ARG A 2 -43.03 -40.07 -56.87
CA ARG A 2 -41.90 -40.17 -57.80
C ARG A 2 -40.59 -39.61 -57.26
N GLY A 3 -39.49 -40.28 -57.58
CA GLY A 3 -38.16 -39.70 -57.57
C GLY A 3 -37.84 -38.96 -58.89
N THR A 4 -36.55 -38.62 -59.00
CA THR A 4 -35.82 -37.94 -60.09
C THR A 4 -35.91 -36.42 -60.13
N SER A 5 -34.78 -35.73 -59.92
CA SER A 5 -34.04 -35.08 -61.02
C SER A 5 -32.81 -34.31 -60.46
N THR A 6 -31.59 -34.83 -60.62
CA THR A 6 -30.53 -34.39 -61.58
C THR A 6 -30.03 -32.95 -61.41
N ARG A 7 -28.86 -32.75 -60.76
CA ARG A 7 -27.51 -32.41 -61.33
C ARG A 7 -27.43 -30.97 -61.90
N PRO A 8 -26.36 -30.18 -61.60
CA PRO A 8 -25.04 -30.48 -62.16
C PRO A 8 -23.81 -30.13 -61.27
N ARG A 9 -22.72 -30.83 -61.59
CA ARG A 9 -21.34 -30.49 -61.20
C ARG A 9 -20.91 -29.23 -61.94
N ALA A 10 -20.39 -28.24 -61.23
CA ALA A 10 -19.53 -27.23 -61.81
C ALA A 10 -18.27 -27.07 -60.96
N ARG A 11 -17.18 -27.61 -61.51
CA ARG A 11 -15.82 -27.46 -61.04
C ARG A 11 -15.45 -25.98 -60.96
N ARG A 12 -14.95 -25.51 -59.82
CA ARG A 12 -14.19 -24.26 -59.76
C ARG A 12 -12.93 -24.45 -58.91
N ARG A 13 -11.85 -24.65 -59.66
CA ARG A 13 -10.46 -24.19 -59.45
C ARG A 13 -10.03 -23.97 -58.00
N LEU A 14 -9.19 -24.88 -57.50
CA LEU A 14 -8.28 -24.65 -56.38
C LEU A 14 -7.43 -23.42 -56.70
N ALA A 15 -7.78 -22.27 -56.15
CA ALA A 15 -6.92 -21.09 -56.11
C ALA A 15 -5.97 -21.24 -54.92
N ALA A 16 -4.71 -20.90 -55.18
CA ALA A 16 -3.55 -21.18 -54.35
C ALA A 16 -3.71 -20.73 -52.89
N ALA A 17 -3.17 -21.56 -52.00
CA ALA A 17 -3.03 -21.26 -50.58
C ALA A 17 -2.23 -19.97 -50.38
N THR A 18 -2.94 -18.87 -50.09
CA THR A 18 -2.32 -17.62 -49.68
C THR A 18 -1.67 -17.85 -48.32
N ARG A 19 -0.35 -17.77 -48.29
CA ARG A 19 0.47 -17.86 -47.08
C ARG A 19 -0.06 -16.87 -46.03
N ALA A 20 -0.39 -17.42 -44.88
CA ALA A 20 -0.79 -16.71 -43.68
C ALA A 20 0.28 -15.67 -43.30
N ALA A 21 -0.14 -14.41 -43.20
CA ALA A 21 0.53 -13.42 -42.38
C ALA A 21 -0.44 -13.10 -41.23
N VAL A 22 -0.39 -13.92 -40.18
CA VAL A 22 -1.04 -13.61 -38.91
C VAL A 22 -0.30 -12.41 -38.33
N LEU A 23 -0.89 -11.23 -38.47
CA LEU A 23 -0.48 -10.04 -37.74
C LEU A 23 -0.70 -10.32 -36.25
N LEU A 24 0.37 -10.74 -35.56
CA LEU A 24 0.47 -10.77 -34.11
C LEU A 24 0.39 -9.33 -33.61
N THR A 25 -0.83 -8.82 -33.44
CA THR A 25 -1.07 -7.62 -32.65
C THR A 25 -0.81 -7.97 -31.20
N ALA A 26 0.40 -7.69 -30.72
CA ALA A 26 0.76 -7.82 -29.32
C ALA A 26 -0.14 -6.89 -28.48
N PRO A 27 -0.92 -7.40 -27.52
CA PRO A 27 -1.55 -6.54 -26.53
C PRO A 27 -0.43 -6.01 -25.61
N ALA A 28 -0.10 -4.73 -25.74
CA ALA A 28 0.76 -4.02 -24.80
C ALA A 28 -0.02 -3.83 -23.49
N TRP A 29 -0.01 -4.86 -22.64
CA TRP A 29 -0.42 -4.78 -21.25
C TRP A 29 0.82 -4.73 -20.37
N PHE A 30 0.69 -4.09 -19.22
CA PHE A 30 1.71 -3.79 -18.20
C PHE A 30 2.56 -2.54 -18.43
N GLY A 31 1.88 -1.40 -18.61
CA GLY A 31 2.32 -0.24 -17.86
C GLY A 31 1.94 -0.44 -16.39
N CYS A 32 2.87 -0.95 -15.56
CA CYS A 32 2.81 -0.69 -14.13
C CYS A 32 3.07 0.81 -13.99
N SER A 33 2.01 1.61 -13.98
CA SER A 33 2.10 2.96 -13.44
C SER A 33 2.22 2.79 -11.94
N ASP A 34 3.45 2.63 -11.45
CA ASP A 34 3.73 3.02 -10.08
C ASP A 34 3.25 4.46 -9.96
N ALA A 35 2.22 4.64 -9.15
CA ALA A 35 1.72 5.95 -8.80
C ALA A 35 2.77 6.62 -7.90
N THR A 36 3.92 6.98 -8.47
CA THR A 36 4.84 7.94 -7.89
C THR A 36 4.18 9.31 -8.09
N GLY A 37 3.19 9.60 -7.24
CA GLY A 37 2.89 11.00 -6.94
C GLY A 37 4.19 11.68 -6.48
N PRO A 38 4.31 13.02 -6.61
CA PRO A 38 5.52 13.71 -6.18
C PRO A 38 5.85 13.28 -4.76
N ASP A 39 7.04 12.70 -4.59
CA ASP A 39 7.56 12.31 -3.29
C ASP A 39 7.64 13.61 -2.47
N LEU A 40 6.71 13.77 -1.52
CA LEU A 40 6.45 15.01 -0.78
C LEU A 40 7.59 15.33 0.22
N GLY A 41 8.84 15.06 -0.16
CA GLY A 41 9.99 15.07 0.73
C GLY A 41 10.01 13.89 1.70
N ARG A 42 9.28 12.79 1.40
CA ARG A 42 9.38 11.56 2.19
C ARG A 42 10.70 10.88 1.81
N VAL A 43 11.45 10.41 2.79
CA VAL A 43 12.71 9.70 2.55
C VAL A 43 12.58 8.31 3.14
N PRO A 44 12.77 7.24 2.35
CA PRO A 44 12.76 5.89 2.88
C PRO A 44 13.89 5.72 3.89
N ILE A 45 13.60 5.02 4.99
CA ILE A 45 14.59 4.71 6.03
C ILE A 45 14.64 3.21 6.29
N GLU A 46 15.81 2.74 6.73
CA GLU A 46 15.87 1.51 7.49
C GLU A 46 15.41 1.82 8.92
N PRO A 47 14.39 1.14 9.46
CA PRO A 47 13.93 1.41 10.81
C PRO A 47 15.03 1.09 11.83
N PRO A 48 15.30 1.98 12.80
CA PRO A 48 16.24 1.69 13.88
C PRO A 48 15.84 0.42 14.65
N ALA A 49 16.83 -0.28 15.23
CA ALA A 49 16.56 -1.49 16.01
C ALA A 49 15.52 -1.27 17.15
N LEU A 50 15.46 -0.05 17.69
CA LEU A 50 14.49 0.34 18.70
C LEU A 50 13.02 0.18 18.25
N TYR A 51 12.73 0.30 16.96
CA TYR A 51 11.38 0.11 16.42
C TYR A 51 10.89 -1.32 16.58
N ARG A 52 11.78 -2.32 16.55
CA ARG A 52 11.40 -3.71 16.85
C ARG A 52 10.98 -3.88 18.31
N SER A 53 11.64 -3.18 19.23
CA SER A 53 11.23 -3.16 20.64
C SER A 53 9.85 -2.51 20.80
N TYR A 54 9.57 -1.43 20.06
CA TYR A 54 8.25 -0.81 20.02
C TYR A 54 7.20 -1.74 19.43
N TRP A 55 7.51 -2.44 18.33
CA TRP A 55 6.64 -3.45 17.73
C TRP A 55 6.22 -4.51 18.74
N THR A 56 7.19 -5.15 19.40
CA THR A 56 6.93 -6.17 20.41
C THR A 56 6.11 -5.62 21.58
N ALA A 57 6.34 -4.37 22.00
CA ALA A 57 5.55 -3.75 23.06
C ALA A 57 4.08 -3.55 22.64
N VAL A 58 3.83 -3.13 21.40
CA VAL A 58 2.47 -2.94 20.89
C VAL A 58 1.75 -4.28 20.71
N GLU A 59 2.41 -5.31 20.18
CA GLU A 59 1.86 -6.67 20.13
C GLU A 59 1.47 -7.15 21.54
N ALA A 60 2.33 -6.91 22.53
CA ALA A 60 2.08 -7.33 23.91
C ALA A 60 0.88 -6.62 24.56
N CYS A 61 0.69 -5.31 24.36
CA CYS A 61 -0.43 -4.58 24.97
C CYS A 61 -1.75 -4.76 24.19
N SER A 62 -1.69 -4.84 22.86
CA SER A 62 -2.90 -4.97 22.02
C SER A 62 -3.41 -6.41 21.93
N GLY A 63 -2.54 -7.40 22.16
CA GLY A 63 -2.83 -8.81 21.90
C GLY A 63 -2.91 -9.14 20.40
N LEU A 64 -2.52 -8.21 19.53
CA LEU A 64 -2.44 -8.41 18.08
C LEU A 64 -1.05 -8.88 17.68
N THR A 65 -0.94 -9.44 16.48
CA THR A 65 0.35 -9.87 15.90
C THR A 65 0.43 -9.45 14.45
N GLY A 66 1.64 -9.27 13.95
CA GLY A 66 1.89 -9.01 12.54
C GLY A 66 3.33 -9.30 12.13
N VAL A 67 3.68 -8.87 10.91
CA VAL A 67 5.03 -9.04 10.35
C VAL A 67 5.65 -7.66 10.19
N PHE A 68 6.67 -7.37 11.01
CA PHE A 68 7.38 -6.09 11.04
C PHE A 68 8.05 -5.78 9.70
N GLU A 69 8.59 -6.81 9.04
CA GLU A 69 9.32 -6.72 7.77
C GLU A 69 8.44 -6.33 6.58
N GLU A 70 7.11 -6.42 6.71
CA GLU A 70 6.18 -6.04 5.64
C GLU A 70 5.87 -4.53 5.64
N ILE A 71 6.38 -3.77 6.62
CA ILE A 71 6.18 -2.33 6.74
C ILE A 71 7.28 -1.59 5.96
N ARG A 72 6.88 -0.61 5.15
CA ARG A 72 7.81 0.37 4.57
C ARG A 72 7.86 1.61 5.45
N TRP A 73 9.07 2.05 5.78
CA TRP A 73 9.31 3.15 6.71
C TRP A 73 9.83 4.38 5.99
N PHE A 74 9.28 5.53 6.33
CA PHE A 74 9.66 6.82 5.75
C PHE A 74 9.77 7.87 6.84
N VAL A 75 10.60 8.88 6.60
CA VAL A 75 10.60 10.13 7.35
C VAL A 75 10.25 11.29 6.44
N VAL A 76 9.63 12.33 6.98
CA VAL A 76 9.33 13.57 6.24
C VAL A 76 9.65 14.78 7.11
N HIS A 77 10.03 15.92 6.52
CA HIS A 77 10.18 17.14 7.32
C HIS A 77 8.84 17.62 7.87
N GLU A 78 7.84 17.74 7.00
CA GLU A 78 6.50 18.19 7.31
C GLU A 78 5.46 17.48 6.44
N PHE A 79 4.26 17.26 6.97
CA PHE A 79 3.12 16.80 6.17
C PHE A 79 2.49 18.02 5.50
N GLY A 80 2.53 18.08 4.16
CA GLY A 80 2.10 19.24 3.37
C GLY A 80 0.59 19.52 3.34
N ASP A 81 -0.21 18.87 4.20
CA ASP A 81 -1.66 19.02 4.30
C ASP A 81 -2.07 20.02 5.42
N GLY A 82 -1.11 20.55 6.17
CA GLY A 82 -1.37 21.51 7.26
C GLY A 82 -2.05 20.90 8.48
N SER A 83 -2.16 19.57 8.55
CA SER A 83 -2.85 18.84 9.62
C SER A 83 -2.09 18.84 10.95
N GLY A 84 -0.78 19.12 10.91
CA GLY A 84 0.08 19.05 12.09
C GLY A 84 0.36 17.63 12.60
N ILE A 85 -0.07 16.59 11.87
CA ILE A 85 0.17 15.20 12.27
C ILE A 85 1.66 14.89 12.40
N LEU A 86 1.99 14.00 13.33
CA LEU A 86 3.37 13.62 13.65
C LEU A 86 3.78 12.31 12.97
N GLY A 87 2.81 11.44 12.70
CA GLY A 87 2.97 10.20 11.97
C GLY A 87 1.76 9.94 11.08
N GLN A 88 1.92 9.02 10.14
CA GLN A 88 0.84 8.51 9.31
C GLN A 88 1.14 7.08 8.86
N TRP A 89 0.19 6.20 9.15
CA TRP A 89 0.04 4.89 8.52
C TRP A 89 -0.96 4.93 7.34
N ASN A 90 -0.75 4.07 6.33
CA ASN A 90 -1.73 3.85 5.26
C ASN A 90 -1.97 2.37 4.94
N GLU A 91 -3.02 2.09 4.16
CA GLU A 91 -3.46 0.72 3.80
C GLU A 91 -2.42 -0.10 3.01
N ARG A 92 -1.37 0.54 2.48
CA ARG A 92 -0.23 -0.13 1.82
C ARG A 92 0.88 -0.51 2.81
N ARG A 93 0.62 -0.38 4.11
CA ARG A 93 1.55 -0.65 5.21
C ARG A 93 2.81 0.19 5.15
N GLU A 94 2.59 1.47 4.87
CA GLU A 94 3.64 2.48 4.93
C GLU A 94 3.43 3.30 6.19
N ILE A 95 4.51 3.47 6.96
CA ILE A 95 4.54 4.38 8.10
C ILE A 95 5.49 5.52 7.76
N THR A 96 4.98 6.74 7.78
CA THR A 96 5.76 7.96 7.64
C THR A 96 5.75 8.70 8.96
N VAL A 97 6.92 9.12 9.45
CA VAL A 97 7.03 9.90 10.69
C VAL A 97 7.76 11.21 10.41
N ARG A 98 7.37 12.28 11.09
CA ARG A 98 8.10 13.53 11.02
C ARG A 98 9.54 13.38 11.54
N SER A 99 10.48 13.98 10.83
CA SER A 99 11.92 13.84 11.06
C SER A 99 12.41 14.35 12.41
N ASP A 100 11.67 15.24 13.07
CA ASP A 100 11.99 15.76 14.40
C ASP A 100 11.47 14.89 15.56
N VAL A 101 10.55 13.95 15.27
CA VAL A 101 9.92 13.05 16.26
C VAL A 101 10.01 11.58 15.87
N TRP A 102 10.81 11.23 14.86
CA TRP A 102 10.94 9.85 14.40
C TRP A 102 11.55 8.88 15.43
N LEU A 103 12.16 9.36 16.52
CA LEU A 103 12.60 8.53 17.64
C LEU A 103 11.67 8.63 18.85
N ASP A 104 10.56 9.37 18.75
CA ASP A 104 9.54 9.43 19.77
C ASP A 104 8.77 8.10 19.81
N GLY A 105 8.87 7.41 20.95
CA GLY A 105 8.25 6.11 21.12
C GLY A 105 6.73 6.16 21.07
N ASP A 106 6.09 7.24 21.52
CA ASP A 106 4.65 7.36 21.53
C ASP A 106 4.13 7.49 20.08
N VAL A 107 4.76 8.34 19.27
CA VAL A 107 4.45 8.49 17.83
C VAL A 107 4.62 7.17 17.08
N VAL A 108 5.78 6.53 17.21
CA VAL A 108 6.08 5.32 16.43
C VAL A 108 5.16 4.17 16.84
N ARG A 109 4.90 4.00 18.13
CA ARG A 109 3.97 2.96 18.62
C ARG A 109 2.53 3.23 18.18
N HIS A 110 2.12 4.49 18.10
CA HIS A 110 0.81 4.89 17.58
C HIS A 110 0.63 4.40 16.13
N GLU A 111 1.58 4.68 15.25
CA GLU A 111 1.52 4.22 13.85
C GLU A 111 1.64 2.69 13.70
N ILE A 112 2.43 2.05 14.58
CA ILE A 112 2.47 0.58 14.65
C ILE A 112 1.11 -0.01 15.00
N LEU A 113 0.39 0.59 15.94
CA LEU A 113 -0.93 0.10 16.34
C LEU A 113 -1.92 0.23 15.18
N HIS A 114 -1.88 1.31 14.38
CA HIS A 114 -2.62 1.38 13.13
C HIS A 114 -2.31 0.21 12.17
N ASP A 115 -1.04 -0.18 12.00
CA ASP A 115 -0.68 -1.32 11.14
C ASP A 115 -1.24 -2.64 11.65
N LEU A 116 -1.10 -2.93 12.94
CA LEU A 116 -1.61 -4.15 13.57
C LEU A 116 -3.14 -4.22 13.50
N LEU A 117 -3.80 -3.08 13.65
CA LEU A 117 -5.24 -2.93 13.50
C LEU A 117 -5.69 -3.03 12.03
N ARG A 118 -4.79 -2.83 11.07
CA ARG A 118 -5.10 -2.68 9.64
C ARG A 118 -6.04 -1.48 9.38
N GLY A 119 -5.87 -0.38 10.13
CA GLY A 119 -6.69 0.82 9.99
C GLY A 119 -6.99 1.51 11.31
N ASP A 120 -8.27 1.84 11.49
CA ASP A 120 -8.83 2.52 12.67
C ASP A 120 -8.40 3.99 12.82
N ARG A 121 -8.69 4.80 11.78
CA ARG A 121 -8.34 6.23 11.73
C ARG A 121 -9.02 7.08 12.81
N ASP A 122 -10.13 6.61 13.36
CA ASP A 122 -10.92 7.33 14.36
C ASP A 122 -10.52 6.96 15.82
N HIS A 123 -9.54 6.07 15.99
CA HIS A 123 -9.01 5.62 17.29
C HIS A 123 -10.07 5.03 18.24
N ASP A 124 -11.13 4.43 17.69
CA ASP A 124 -12.29 3.97 18.48
C ASP A 124 -12.09 2.60 19.14
N ARG A 125 -11.06 1.85 18.74
CA ARG A 125 -10.83 0.51 19.30
C ARG A 125 -10.17 0.53 20.68
N ARG A 126 -10.57 -0.43 21.51
CA ARG A 126 -10.11 -0.55 22.91
C ARG A 126 -8.59 -0.73 23.04
N GLU A 127 -7.92 -1.23 22.00
CA GLU A 127 -6.49 -1.44 21.98
C GLU A 127 -5.72 -0.12 22.15
N TRP A 128 -6.26 1.02 21.69
CA TRP A 128 -5.68 2.35 21.94
C TRP A 128 -5.57 2.65 23.43
N VAL A 129 -6.63 2.35 24.20
CA VAL A 129 -6.65 2.54 25.65
C VAL A 129 -5.73 1.52 26.34
N PHE A 130 -5.76 0.25 25.94
CA PHE A 130 -4.92 -0.78 26.56
C PHE A 130 -3.42 -0.55 26.35
N CYS A 131 -3.06 0.04 25.21
CA CYS A 131 -1.69 0.42 24.91
C CYS A 131 -1.31 1.81 25.43
N GLY A 132 -2.26 2.58 25.99
CA GLY A 132 -2.03 3.95 26.46
C GLY A 132 -1.69 4.93 25.34
N LEU A 133 -2.25 4.71 24.14
CA LEU A 133 -2.06 5.50 22.92
C LEU A 133 -3.32 6.28 22.51
N ASP A 134 -4.31 6.35 23.40
CA ASP A 134 -5.62 7.01 23.24
C ASP A 134 -5.57 8.53 23.40
N ARG A 135 -4.55 9.04 24.10
CA ARG A 135 -4.27 10.46 24.17
C ARG A 135 -3.41 10.77 22.96
N GLY A 136 -3.97 11.45 21.96
CA GLY A 136 -3.23 11.87 20.76
C GLY A 136 -1.85 12.38 21.14
N VAL A 137 -0.84 12.05 20.33
CA VAL A 137 0.56 12.40 20.63
C VAL A 137 0.60 13.88 21.02
N PRO A 138 1.11 14.24 22.21
CA PRO A 138 1.06 15.61 22.67
C PRO A 138 1.69 16.52 21.63
N GLU A 139 0.87 17.42 21.06
CA GLU A 139 1.36 18.51 20.22
C GLU A 139 2.46 19.21 21.02
N GLY A 140 3.67 19.22 20.46
CA GLY A 140 4.90 19.56 21.17
C GLY A 140 4.70 20.72 22.13
N THR A 141 4.82 20.46 23.43
CA THR A 141 5.00 21.56 24.37
C THR A 141 6.34 22.18 24.04
N ALA A 142 6.29 23.34 23.39
CA ALA A 142 7.43 24.24 23.33
C ALA A 142 7.84 24.50 24.79
N SER A 143 8.88 23.81 25.25
CA SER A 143 9.59 24.19 26.47
C SER A 143 10.11 25.61 26.26
N SER A 144 9.37 26.57 26.80
CA SER A 144 9.89 27.90 27.05
C SER A 144 10.92 27.76 28.18
N SER A 145 12.18 27.99 27.86
CA SER A 145 13.26 28.29 28.80
C SER A 145 13.93 29.56 28.35
#